data_AF-A0A2N6CJI6-F1
#
_entry.id   AF-A0A2N6CJI6-F1
#
_cell.length_a   1.000
_cell.length_b   1.000
_cell.length_c   1.000
_cell.angle_alpha   90.00
_cell.angle_beta   90.00
_cell.angle_gamma   90.00
#
_symmetry.space_group_name_H-M   'P 1'
#
loop_
_entity.id
_entity.type
_entity.pdbx_description
1 polymer ?
#
loop_
_entity_poly.entity_id
_entity_poly.type
_entity_poly.pdbx_seq_one_letter_code
_entity_poly.pdbx_strand_id
1 'polypeptide(L)'
;MKNIVKTGLLTGLVCLIGVANAEPPSESGIVTRGDREFAFFDVDEKAGISSVLGVDPVAFCSGTGEFDFISYADKAVQNDLRSVRVGRGEVTASVWPFTVFDCNLFLTEMPLASGMASVVDRDNDFFGLDRCDEKQNINSFGYQAHGALYSPDGERKQFSMYSHALLDCEDDGSFTFTPRVKIKIQN
;
A
#
# COMPACT_ATOMS: atom_id res chain seq x y z
N MET A 1 0.49 7.30 76.06
CA MET A 1 -0.86 7.11 75.47
C MET A 1 -1.49 8.48 75.24
N LYS A 2 -1.57 8.92 73.97
CA LYS A 2 -2.56 9.88 73.47
C LYS A 2 -2.50 9.82 71.95
N ASN A 3 -3.63 9.41 71.40
CA ASN A 3 -3.89 9.23 69.98
C ASN A 3 -4.47 10.54 69.40
N ILE A 4 -4.41 10.65 68.06
CA ILE A 4 -5.18 11.54 67.15
C ILE A 4 -4.72 13.02 67.20
N VAL A 5 -4.44 13.74 66.11
CA VAL A 5 -5.10 13.80 64.79
C VAL A 5 -4.08 14.15 63.69
N LYS A 6 -4.07 13.38 62.59
CA LYS A 6 -3.44 13.77 61.33
C LYS A 6 -4.36 14.78 60.64
N THR A 7 -3.99 16.05 60.64
CA THR A 7 -4.62 17.07 59.81
C THR A 7 -4.11 16.89 58.38
N GLY A 8 -4.97 16.39 57.50
CA GLY A 8 -4.68 16.24 56.08
C GLY A 8 -4.48 17.60 55.43
N LEU A 9 -3.30 17.81 54.86
CA LEU A 9 -3.02 18.94 53.97
C LEU A 9 -3.66 18.61 52.62
N LEU A 10 -4.85 19.16 52.35
CA LEU A 10 -5.40 19.17 50.99
C LEU A 10 -4.59 20.19 50.18
N THR A 11 -3.59 19.72 49.45
CA THR A 11 -2.97 20.48 48.36
C THR A 11 -4.01 20.56 47.24
N GLY A 12 -4.69 21.70 47.15
CA GLY A 12 -5.52 22.05 46.01
C GLY A 12 -4.63 22.17 44.78
N LEU A 13 -4.56 21.11 43.97
CA LEU A 13 -4.02 21.17 42.63
C LEU A 13 -5.04 21.96 41.78
N VAL A 14 -4.81 23.26 41.64
CA VAL A 14 -5.51 24.06 40.64
C VAL A 14 -5.01 23.56 39.28
N CYS A 15 -5.75 22.62 38.70
CA CYS A 15 -5.63 22.31 37.28
C CYS A 15 -6.06 23.58 36.53
N LEU A 16 -5.09 24.41 36.15
CA LEU A 16 -5.28 25.38 35.08
C LEU A 16 -5.62 24.57 33.83
N ILE A 17 -6.91 24.42 33.56
CA ILE A 17 -7.41 23.92 32.30
C ILE A 17 -7.15 25.04 31.30
N GLY A 18 -5.91 25.13 30.84
CA GLY A 18 -5.61 25.85 29.63
C GLY A 18 -6.40 25.14 28.53
N VAL A 19 -7.52 25.72 28.13
CA VAL A 19 -8.09 25.48 26.80
C VAL A 19 -7.08 26.07 25.84
N ALA A 20 -6.02 25.30 25.56
CA ALA A 20 -5.36 25.42 24.29
C ALA A 20 -6.42 25.01 23.27
N ASN A 21 -7.15 25.99 22.73
CA ASN A 21 -7.78 25.82 21.44
C ASN A 21 -6.60 25.52 20.51
N ALA A 22 -6.39 24.24 20.22
CA ALA A 22 -5.51 23.87 19.14
C ALA A 22 -6.06 24.62 17.93
N GLU A 23 -5.31 25.62 17.47
CA GLU A 23 -5.66 26.30 16.23
C GLU A 23 -5.80 25.18 15.19
N PRO A 24 -6.95 25.08 14.50
CA PRO A 24 -7.06 24.11 13.44
C PRO A 24 -5.84 24.32 12.53
N PRO A 25 -5.12 23.25 12.16
CA PRO A 25 -3.90 23.38 11.38
C PRO A 25 -4.20 24.26 10.17
N SER A 26 -3.26 25.16 9.84
CA SER A 26 -3.39 26.12 8.73
C SER A 26 -3.76 25.44 7.41
N GLU A 27 -3.50 24.13 7.31
CA GLU A 27 -3.90 23.26 6.21
C GLU A 27 -4.81 22.12 6.71
N SER A 28 -6.12 22.36 6.74
CA SER A 28 -7.13 21.30 6.83
C SER A 28 -7.41 20.77 5.42
N GLY A 29 -6.57 19.86 4.93
CA GLY A 29 -6.75 19.23 3.62
C GLY A 29 -8.10 18.53 3.47
N ILE A 30 -8.76 18.72 2.32
CA ILE A 30 -9.97 17.98 1.95
C ILE A 30 -9.61 16.49 1.86
N VAL A 31 -10.41 15.64 2.51
CA VAL A 31 -10.27 14.19 2.43
C VAL A 31 -11.29 13.65 1.43
N THR A 32 -10.80 13.21 0.28
CA THR A 32 -11.59 12.53 -0.76
C THR A 32 -11.57 11.03 -0.52
N ARG A 33 -12.71 10.36 -0.71
CA ARG A 33 -12.83 8.91 -0.57
C ARG A 33 -13.57 8.36 -1.78
N GLY A 34 -13.23 7.14 -2.15
CA GLY A 34 -13.89 6.43 -3.24
C GLY A 34 -13.30 5.04 -3.40
N ASP A 35 -13.63 4.42 -4.52
CA ASP A 35 -13.03 3.17 -4.96
C ASP A 35 -12.23 3.42 -6.24
N ARG A 36 -11.13 2.69 -6.41
CA ARG A 36 -10.30 2.75 -7.62
C ARG A 36 -9.92 1.34 -8.04
N GLU A 37 -9.73 1.16 -9.34
CA GLU A 37 -9.09 -0.03 -9.88
C GLU A 37 -7.69 -0.18 -9.28
N PHE A 38 -7.34 -1.42 -8.96
CA PHE A 38 -6.02 -1.81 -8.49
C PHE A 38 -5.56 -2.99 -9.32
N ALA A 39 -4.46 -2.83 -10.04
CA ALA A 39 -3.83 -3.94 -10.75
C ALA A 39 -2.34 -3.71 -10.85
N PHE A 40 -1.55 -4.73 -10.51
CA PHE A 40 -0.09 -4.66 -10.57
C PHE A 40 0.50 -5.97 -11.07
N PHE A 41 1.56 -5.84 -11.86
CA PHE A 41 2.43 -6.93 -12.26
C PHE A 41 3.85 -6.60 -11.80
N ASP A 42 4.40 -7.47 -10.94
CA ASP A 42 5.74 -7.30 -10.40
C ASP A 42 6.57 -8.55 -10.67
N VAL A 43 7.86 -8.33 -10.91
CA VAL A 43 8.86 -9.39 -11.10
C VAL A 43 9.82 -9.36 -9.91
N ASP A 44 9.99 -10.49 -9.23
CA ASP A 44 11.05 -10.68 -8.25
C ASP A 44 12.16 -11.53 -8.87
N GLU A 45 13.14 -10.86 -9.46
CA GLU A 45 14.30 -11.51 -10.10
C GLU A 45 15.09 -12.41 -9.13
N LYS A 46 15.15 -12.05 -7.85
CA LYS A 46 15.92 -12.81 -6.85
C LYS A 46 15.21 -14.10 -6.48
N ALA A 47 13.89 -14.06 -6.39
CA ALA A 47 13.08 -15.24 -6.13
C ALA A 47 12.78 -16.05 -7.41
N GLY A 48 13.02 -15.49 -8.60
CA GLY A 48 12.77 -16.17 -9.87
C GLY A 48 11.27 -16.38 -10.12
N ILE A 49 10.44 -15.41 -9.73
CA ILE A 49 8.98 -15.48 -9.86
C ILE A 49 8.43 -14.14 -10.34
N SER A 50 7.20 -14.16 -10.84
CA SER A 50 6.39 -12.98 -11.10
C SER A 50 5.05 -13.09 -10.36
N SER A 51 4.41 -11.95 -10.12
CA SER A 51 3.11 -11.90 -9.45
C SER A 51 2.17 -10.93 -10.15
N VAL A 52 0.90 -11.30 -10.22
CA VAL A 52 -0.20 -10.46 -10.70
C VAL A 52 -1.15 -10.24 -9.52
N LEU A 53 -1.51 -8.99 -9.28
CA LEU A 53 -2.49 -8.57 -8.29
C LEU A 53 -3.62 -7.80 -8.97
N GLY A 54 -4.84 -7.97 -8.49
CA GLY A 54 -5.99 -7.16 -8.87
C GLY A 54 -6.57 -7.43 -10.24
N VAL A 55 -6.15 -8.52 -10.88
CA VAL A 55 -6.74 -9.01 -12.13
C VAL A 55 -6.42 -10.49 -12.27
N ASP A 56 -7.35 -11.26 -12.85
CA ASP A 56 -7.04 -12.59 -13.38
C ASP A 56 -6.31 -12.42 -14.73
N PRO A 57 -5.00 -12.75 -14.80
CA PRO A 57 -4.24 -12.57 -16.03
C PRO A 57 -4.74 -13.46 -17.18
N VAL A 58 -5.35 -14.61 -16.89
CA VAL A 58 -5.92 -15.50 -17.93
C VAL A 58 -7.15 -14.83 -18.55
N ALA A 59 -8.06 -14.34 -17.72
CA ALA A 59 -9.23 -13.61 -18.17
C ALA A 59 -8.86 -12.32 -18.91
N PHE A 60 -7.88 -11.57 -18.40
CA PHE A 60 -7.37 -10.34 -19.02
C PHE A 60 -6.78 -10.62 -20.40
N CYS A 61 -5.88 -11.58 -20.52
CA CYS A 61 -5.26 -11.95 -21.80
C CYS A 61 -6.23 -12.59 -22.79
N SER A 62 -7.38 -13.08 -22.31
CA SER A 62 -8.50 -13.54 -23.15
C SER A 62 -9.46 -12.41 -23.56
N GLY A 63 -9.22 -11.17 -23.13
CA GLY A 63 -10.06 -10.00 -23.44
C GLY A 63 -11.32 -9.85 -22.58
N THR A 64 -11.37 -10.54 -21.44
CA THR A 64 -12.56 -10.60 -20.55
C THR A 64 -12.27 -10.23 -19.09
N GLY A 65 -11.02 -9.84 -18.78
CA GLY A 65 -10.61 -9.55 -17.40
C GLY A 65 -11.18 -8.24 -16.88
N GLU A 66 -11.64 -8.27 -15.63
CA GLU A 66 -12.04 -7.09 -14.87
C GLU A 66 -10.99 -6.81 -13.79
N PHE A 67 -10.76 -5.52 -13.51
CA PHE A 67 -9.87 -5.11 -12.43
C PHE A 67 -10.62 -5.14 -11.10
N ASP A 68 -9.93 -5.61 -10.05
CA ASP A 68 -10.42 -5.49 -8.70
C ASP A 68 -10.36 -4.02 -8.24
N PHE A 69 -11.28 -3.67 -7.34
CA PHE A 69 -11.35 -2.33 -6.77
C PHE A 69 -10.87 -2.34 -5.32
N ILE A 70 -10.15 -1.30 -4.95
CA ILE A 70 -9.82 -1.01 -3.55
C ILE A 70 -10.41 0.33 -3.15
N SER A 71 -10.84 0.44 -1.90
CA SER A 71 -11.27 1.72 -1.35
C SER A 71 -10.06 2.56 -1.01
N TYR A 72 -10.09 3.84 -1.34
CA TYR A 72 -9.03 4.78 -1.05
C TYR A 72 -9.52 5.98 -0.23
N ALA A 73 -8.60 6.55 0.54
CA ALA A 73 -8.72 7.87 1.10
C ALA A 73 -7.53 8.70 0.65
N ASP A 74 -7.81 9.85 0.06
CA ASP A 74 -6.82 10.80 -0.42
C ASP A 74 -6.95 12.10 0.39
N LYS A 75 -5.83 12.66 0.82
CA LYS A 75 -5.77 13.94 1.51
C LYS A 75 -4.91 14.89 0.70
N ALA A 76 -5.51 15.97 0.23
CA ALA A 76 -4.75 17.06 -0.35
C ALA A 76 -3.88 17.77 0.71
N VAL A 77 -2.67 18.16 0.32
CA VAL A 77 -1.67 18.83 1.15
C VAL A 77 -1.10 20.00 0.34
N GLN A 78 -0.74 21.11 1.00
CA GLN A 78 -0.17 22.31 0.37
C GLN A 78 -1.07 22.93 -0.73
N ASN A 79 -2.35 23.24 -0.43
CA ASN A 79 -3.30 23.81 -1.41
C ASN A 79 -3.44 22.99 -2.69
N ASP A 80 -3.65 21.67 -2.54
CA ASP A 80 -3.71 20.75 -3.67
C ASP A 80 -2.41 20.77 -4.49
N LEU A 81 -1.22 20.84 -3.86
CA LEU A 81 0.06 20.62 -4.57
C LEU A 81 0.64 19.22 -4.32
N ARG A 82 0.11 18.53 -3.30
CA ARG A 82 0.48 17.15 -2.93
C ARG A 82 -0.75 16.38 -2.50
N SER A 83 -0.68 15.07 -2.63
CA SER A 83 -1.72 14.16 -2.16
C SER A 83 -1.11 13.09 -1.29
N VAL A 84 -1.79 12.67 -0.22
CA VAL A 84 -1.41 11.48 0.55
C VAL A 84 -2.57 10.53 0.48
N ARG A 85 -2.34 9.40 -0.20
CA ARG A 85 -3.33 8.36 -0.43
C ARG A 85 -3.01 7.12 0.37
N VAL A 86 -4.07 6.54 0.91
CA VAL A 86 -4.03 5.17 1.43
C VAL A 86 -5.20 4.40 0.83
N GLY A 87 -4.88 3.36 0.06
CA GLY A 87 -5.84 2.39 -0.46
C GLY A 87 -5.84 1.11 0.37
N ARG A 88 -7.00 0.47 0.51
CA ARG A 88 -7.16 -0.84 1.16
C ARG A 88 -8.25 -1.64 0.47
N GLY A 89 -8.02 -2.94 0.31
CA GLY A 89 -9.02 -3.85 -0.21
C GLY A 89 -8.52 -5.29 -0.22
N GLU A 90 -9.35 -6.18 -0.72
CA GLU A 90 -8.98 -7.55 -1.04
C GLU A 90 -9.00 -7.71 -2.55
N VAL A 91 -7.96 -8.30 -3.10
CA VAL A 91 -7.78 -8.45 -4.55
C VAL A 91 -7.37 -9.87 -4.89
N THR A 92 -7.69 -10.28 -6.11
CA THR A 92 -7.18 -11.48 -6.74
C THR A 92 -5.66 -11.41 -6.82
N ALA A 93 -4.99 -12.51 -6.53
CA ALA A 93 -3.55 -12.62 -6.53
C ALA A 93 -3.13 -13.93 -7.17
N SER A 94 -2.12 -13.88 -8.03
CA SER A 94 -1.50 -15.07 -8.62
C SER A 94 0.01 -14.92 -8.72
N VAL A 95 0.71 -16.05 -8.59
CA VAL A 95 2.17 -16.14 -8.68
C VAL A 95 2.50 -17.08 -9.82
N TRP A 96 3.48 -16.69 -10.62
CA TRP A 96 3.89 -17.39 -11.82
C TRP A 96 5.39 -17.65 -11.80
N PRO A 97 5.90 -18.59 -12.60
CA PRO A 97 7.32 -18.66 -12.92
C PRO A 97 7.86 -17.29 -13.36
N PHE A 98 9.18 -17.10 -13.25
CA PHE A 98 9.82 -15.89 -13.75
C PHE A 98 9.42 -15.62 -15.21
N THR A 99 8.79 -14.47 -15.43
CA THR A 99 8.44 -13.99 -16.76
C THR A 99 8.36 -12.47 -16.73
N VAL A 100 8.54 -11.83 -17.88
CA VAL A 100 7.96 -10.50 -18.13
C VAL A 100 6.46 -10.67 -18.39
N PHE A 101 5.68 -9.57 -18.45
CA PHE A 101 4.26 -9.71 -18.73
C PHE A 101 4.04 -10.35 -20.11
N ASP A 102 3.58 -11.60 -20.13
CA ASP A 102 3.48 -12.43 -21.33
C ASP A 102 2.13 -13.16 -21.34
N CYS A 103 1.22 -12.69 -22.20
CA CYS A 103 -0.10 -13.29 -22.35
C CYS A 103 -0.05 -14.72 -22.88
N ASN A 104 0.94 -15.10 -23.69
CA ASN A 104 1.01 -16.46 -24.17
C ASN A 104 1.31 -17.42 -23.01
N LEU A 105 2.21 -17.04 -22.10
CA LEU A 105 2.48 -17.81 -20.89
C LEU A 105 1.23 -17.92 -20.01
N PHE A 106 0.54 -16.81 -19.74
CA PHE A 106 -0.67 -16.84 -18.89
C PHE A 106 -1.79 -17.71 -19.47
N LEU A 107 -1.89 -17.79 -20.80
CA LEU A 107 -2.90 -18.61 -21.47
C LEU A 107 -2.52 -20.10 -21.59
N THR A 108 -1.25 -20.46 -21.38
CA THR A 108 -0.75 -21.83 -21.63
C THR A 108 -0.24 -22.54 -20.38
N GLU A 109 0.18 -21.80 -19.36
CA GLU A 109 0.72 -22.33 -18.11
C GLU A 109 -0.26 -22.14 -16.94
N MET A 110 -0.08 -22.91 -15.88
CA MET A 110 -0.81 -22.71 -14.62
C MET A 110 0.01 -21.85 -13.65
N PRO A 111 -0.65 -21.00 -12.83
CA PRO A 111 0.05 -20.29 -11.77
C PRO A 111 0.63 -21.25 -10.73
N LEU A 112 1.77 -20.88 -10.14
CA LEU A 112 2.38 -21.58 -9.01
C LEU A 112 1.48 -21.56 -7.78
N ALA A 113 0.75 -20.46 -7.58
CA ALA A 113 -0.29 -20.34 -6.57
C ALA A 113 -1.24 -19.18 -6.92
N SER A 114 -2.52 -19.29 -6.55
CA SER A 114 -3.51 -18.22 -6.72
C SER A 114 -4.49 -18.14 -5.56
N GLY A 115 -5.18 -17.02 -5.41
CA GLY A 115 -6.14 -16.78 -4.32
C GLY A 115 -6.44 -15.31 -4.13
N MET A 116 -6.85 -14.94 -2.92
CA MET A 116 -7.10 -13.55 -2.55
C MET A 116 -5.98 -13.02 -1.64
N ALA A 117 -5.65 -11.74 -1.79
CA ALA A 117 -4.71 -11.02 -0.93
C ALA A 117 -5.31 -9.72 -0.44
N SER A 118 -5.15 -9.43 0.85
CA SER A 118 -5.43 -8.12 1.41
C SER A 118 -4.30 -7.17 1.05
N VAL A 119 -4.66 -6.02 0.48
CA VAL A 119 -3.74 -5.00 0.00
C VAL A 119 -3.85 -3.73 0.84
N VAL A 120 -2.70 -3.11 1.08
CA VAL A 120 -2.58 -1.73 1.53
C VAL A 120 -1.71 -0.99 0.54
N ASP A 121 -2.34 -0.13 -0.25
CA ASP A 121 -1.70 0.80 -1.17
C ASP A 121 -1.37 2.10 -0.44
N ARG A 122 -0.18 2.64 -0.67
CA ARG A 122 0.27 3.90 -0.09
C ARG A 122 0.96 4.70 -1.17
N ASP A 123 0.54 5.94 -1.26
CA ASP A 123 1.06 6.85 -2.23
C ASP A 123 1.14 8.22 -1.57
N ASN A 124 2.24 8.93 -1.74
CA ASN A 124 2.31 10.35 -1.40
C ASN A 124 2.35 11.20 -2.67
N ASP A 125 1.57 10.72 -3.66
CA ASP A 125 1.59 11.17 -5.05
C ASP A 125 1.45 12.67 -5.26
N PHE A 126 2.01 13.01 -6.41
CA PHE A 126 2.45 14.29 -6.90
C PHE A 126 1.68 14.75 -8.16
N PHE A 127 1.83 16.04 -8.47
CA PHE A 127 1.27 16.77 -9.61
C PHE A 127 2.01 16.54 -10.97
N GLY A 128 2.51 15.33 -11.23
CA GLY A 128 3.21 14.98 -12.50
C GLY A 128 4.63 15.55 -12.63
N LEU A 129 5.47 14.97 -13.50
CA LEU A 129 6.94 15.18 -13.65
C LEU A 129 7.43 16.65 -13.76
N ASP A 130 6.51 17.61 -13.86
CA ASP A 130 6.70 19.02 -14.17
C ASP A 130 7.45 19.84 -13.11
N ARG A 131 7.80 19.26 -11.94
CA ARG A 131 8.70 19.93 -10.96
C ARG A 131 9.97 19.17 -10.60
N CYS A 132 10.42 18.26 -11.45
CA CYS A 132 11.73 17.64 -11.24
C CYS A 132 12.88 18.66 -11.28
N ASP A 133 12.77 19.72 -12.09
CA ASP A 133 13.75 20.81 -12.17
C ASP A 133 13.99 21.54 -10.83
N GLU A 134 12.97 21.58 -9.96
CA GLU A 134 13.06 22.26 -8.66
C GLU A 134 13.63 21.35 -7.55
N LYS A 135 13.84 20.04 -7.81
CA LYS A 135 14.23 19.01 -6.81
C LYS A 135 13.38 19.01 -5.53
N GLN A 136 12.19 19.60 -5.57
CA GLN A 136 11.32 19.72 -4.40
C GLN A 136 10.42 18.49 -4.17
N ASN A 137 10.55 17.47 -5.02
CA ASN A 137 9.63 16.36 -5.05
C ASN A 137 10.31 15.00 -5.02
N ILE A 138 10.30 14.37 -3.84
CA ILE A 138 10.60 12.96 -3.64
C ILE A 138 9.25 12.27 -3.50
N ASN A 139 8.80 11.59 -4.57
CA ASN A 139 7.59 10.78 -4.54
C ASN A 139 7.94 9.35 -4.14
N SER A 140 7.11 8.75 -3.29
CA SER A 140 7.19 7.37 -2.88
C SER A 140 5.82 6.73 -2.94
N PHE A 141 5.67 5.76 -3.83
CA PHE A 141 4.45 4.97 -3.90
C PHE A 141 4.78 3.51 -3.73
N GLY A 142 3.78 2.72 -3.34
CA GLY A 142 3.97 1.31 -3.17
C GLY A 142 2.83 0.66 -2.43
N TYR A 143 2.89 -0.66 -2.34
CA TYR A 143 1.83 -1.42 -1.73
C TYR A 143 2.39 -2.62 -0.98
N GLN A 144 1.58 -3.11 -0.06
CA GLN A 144 1.82 -4.35 0.65
C GLN A 144 0.63 -5.27 0.41
N ALA A 145 0.89 -6.51 0.03
CA ALA A 145 -0.13 -7.53 -0.13
C ALA A 145 0.18 -8.74 0.76
N HIS A 146 -0.84 -9.33 1.37
CA HIS A 146 -0.69 -10.55 2.15
C HIS A 146 -1.95 -11.39 2.06
N GLY A 147 -1.79 -12.71 2.02
CA GLY A 147 -2.92 -13.61 1.87
C GLY A 147 -2.54 -15.07 1.91
N ALA A 148 -3.55 -15.93 1.78
CA ALA A 148 -3.36 -17.35 1.54
C ALA A 148 -3.63 -17.62 0.06
N LEU A 149 -2.61 -18.14 -0.62
CA LEU A 149 -2.74 -18.65 -1.99
C LEU A 149 -2.72 -20.18 -1.95
N TYR A 150 -3.20 -20.80 -3.02
CA TYR A 150 -3.25 -22.25 -3.15
C TYR A 150 -2.57 -22.64 -4.47
N SER A 151 -1.65 -23.59 -4.39
CA SER A 151 -1.05 -24.20 -5.58
C SER A 151 -2.06 -25.09 -6.31
N PRO A 152 -1.78 -25.50 -7.57
CA PRO A 152 -2.70 -26.35 -8.34
C PRO A 152 -3.06 -27.70 -7.67
N ASP A 153 -2.22 -28.19 -6.77
CA ASP A 153 -2.47 -29.40 -5.96
C ASP A 153 -3.29 -29.14 -4.67
N GLY A 154 -3.68 -27.89 -4.42
CA GLY A 154 -4.45 -27.47 -3.26
C GLY A 154 -3.62 -27.16 -2.01
N GLU A 155 -2.27 -27.21 -2.08
CA GLU A 155 -1.43 -26.86 -0.94
C GLU A 155 -1.50 -25.35 -0.64
N ARG A 156 -1.74 -25.02 0.63
CA ARG A 156 -1.83 -23.63 1.09
C ARG A 156 -0.43 -23.00 1.20
N LYS A 157 -0.23 -21.89 0.50
CA LYS A 157 0.97 -21.05 0.55
C LYS A 157 0.65 -19.73 1.25
N GLN A 158 1.47 -19.34 2.22
CA GLN A 158 1.41 -17.99 2.78
C GLN A 158 2.09 -17.02 1.82
N PHE A 159 1.35 -16.03 1.34
CA PHE A 159 1.82 -14.99 0.44
C PHE A 159 2.05 -13.69 1.21
N SER A 160 3.17 -13.04 0.91
CA SER A 160 3.49 -11.69 1.35
C SER A 160 4.29 -11.00 0.26
N MET A 161 3.86 -9.80 -0.09
CA MET A 161 4.50 -9.00 -1.11
C MET A 161 4.62 -7.57 -0.62
N TYR A 162 5.74 -6.96 -0.95
CA TYR A 162 6.06 -5.58 -0.67
C TYR A 162 6.61 -4.97 -1.96
N SER A 163 5.98 -3.92 -2.44
CA SER A 163 6.46 -3.16 -3.57
C SER A 163 6.59 -1.70 -3.18
N HIS A 164 7.70 -1.08 -3.59
CA HIS A 164 7.98 0.31 -3.28
C HIS A 164 8.80 0.92 -4.39
N ALA A 165 8.36 2.07 -4.84
CA ALA A 165 9.02 2.88 -5.83
C ALA A 165 9.36 4.23 -5.23
N LEU A 166 10.54 4.74 -5.61
CA LEU A 166 10.93 6.12 -5.38
C LEU A 166 11.14 6.78 -6.73
N LEU A 167 10.48 7.92 -6.94
CA LEU A 167 10.82 8.83 -8.02
C LEU A 167 11.97 9.70 -7.53
N ASP A 168 13.10 9.60 -8.22
CA ASP A 168 14.25 10.45 -7.98
C ASP A 168 14.46 11.37 -9.19
N CYS A 169 14.25 12.66 -9.00
CA CYS A 169 14.38 13.69 -10.03
C CYS A 169 15.86 13.99 -10.40
N GLU A 170 16.82 13.20 -9.91
CA GLU A 170 18.24 13.33 -10.27
C GLU A 170 18.61 12.73 -11.63
N ASP A 171 17.88 11.72 -12.12
CA ASP A 171 18.15 11.03 -13.41
C ASP A 171 16.91 11.07 -14.32
N ASP A 172 16.69 12.17 -15.04
CA ASP A 172 15.65 12.34 -16.08
C ASP A 172 14.22 11.90 -15.70
N GLY A 173 13.88 11.91 -14.40
CA GLY A 173 12.58 11.42 -13.91
C GLY A 173 12.45 9.90 -13.85
N SER A 174 13.58 9.18 -13.70
CA SER A 174 13.58 7.73 -13.56
C SER A 174 12.98 7.26 -12.22
N PHE A 175 12.28 6.13 -12.28
CA PHE A 175 11.71 5.46 -11.11
C PHE A 175 12.62 4.31 -10.68
N THR A 176 13.01 4.28 -9.41
CA THR A 176 13.63 3.10 -8.83
C THR A 176 12.54 2.22 -8.21
N PHE A 177 12.18 1.13 -8.89
CA PHE A 177 11.19 0.15 -8.44
C PHE A 177 11.85 -1.01 -7.69
N THR A 178 11.44 -1.29 -6.46
CA THR A 178 11.99 -2.38 -5.65
C THR A 178 10.88 -3.33 -5.17
N PRO A 179 10.45 -4.27 -6.02
CA PRO A 179 9.50 -5.31 -5.62
C PRO A 179 10.22 -6.39 -4.80
N ARG A 180 9.52 -6.95 -3.82
CA ARG A 180 9.94 -8.10 -3.03
C ARG A 180 8.75 -9.01 -2.78
N VAL A 181 8.79 -10.22 -3.35
CA VAL A 181 7.76 -11.23 -3.20
C VAL A 181 8.29 -12.36 -2.32
N LYS A 182 7.54 -12.71 -1.28
CA LYS A 182 7.85 -13.82 -0.38
C LYS A 182 6.68 -14.79 -0.34
N ILE A 183 6.97 -16.03 -0.69
CA ILE A 183 6.02 -17.14 -0.60
C ILE A 183 6.59 -18.16 0.35
N LYS A 184 5.86 -18.46 1.43
CA LYS A 184 6.26 -19.47 2.40
C LYS A 184 5.23 -20.58 2.40
N ILE A 185 5.70 -21.81 2.24
CA ILE A 185 4.87 -23.00 2.45
C ILE A 185 4.62 -23.14 3.96
N GLN A 186 3.35 -23.22 4.36
CA GLN A 186 2.98 -23.57 5.72
C GLN A 186 2.58 -25.05 5.73
N ASN A 187 3.48 -25.89 6.22
CA ASN A 187 3.21 -27.30 6.51
C ASN A 187 2.34 -27.45 7.77
#